data_AF-A0A7S2N319-F1
#
_entry.id   AF-A0A7S2N319-F1
#
_cell.length_a   1.000
_cell.length_b   1.000
_cell.length_c   1.000
_cell.angle_alpha   90.00
_cell.angle_beta   90.00
_cell.angle_gamma   90.00
#
_symmetry.space_group_name_H-M   'P 1'
#
loop_
_entity.id
_entity.type
_entity.pdbx_description
1 polymer ?
#
loop_
_entity_poly.entity_id
_entity_poly.type
_entity_poly.pdbx_seq_one_letter_code
_entity_poly.pdbx_strand_id
1 'polypeptide(L)'
;GSGAQPGSGARLRLQANTPAFTPMAPPPSNRASNKFSRNIGGVVSTLKASLEACPMTQWVEVSSVAQGWTLSVHVGAEDLRKAEYVLKIAKETLLWCTKTNSAVKVMGEYMTPFLPRPNGFMATLGAVSDESKACYDAYGKGFCRRGHSCRWQHPPCMGSVQVLVVAPPVESR
;
A
#
# COMPACT_ATOMS: atom_id res chain seq x y z
N GLY A 1 -44.94 18.17 45.12
CA GLY A 1 -44.10 18.96 44.21
C GLY A 1 -43.16 18.03 43.48
N SER A 2 -43.31 17.99 42.17
CA SER A 2 -42.53 17.38 41.08
C SER A 2 -41.20 16.68 41.39
N GLY A 3 -41.11 15.40 41.03
CA GLY A 3 -39.85 14.69 40.77
C GLY A 3 -39.79 14.29 39.29
N ALA A 4 -38.77 14.78 38.57
CA ALA A 4 -38.54 14.48 37.17
C ALA A 4 -37.47 13.38 37.02
N GLN A 5 -37.75 12.34 36.22
CA GLN A 5 -36.74 11.38 35.75
C GLN A 5 -36.24 11.76 34.35
N PRO A 6 -34.94 11.58 34.03
CA PRO A 6 -34.42 11.76 32.69
C PRO A 6 -34.58 10.50 31.83
N GLY A 7 -34.94 10.73 30.56
CA GLY A 7 -35.20 9.72 29.54
C GLY A 7 -33.96 8.91 29.12
N SER A 8 -34.21 7.62 28.89
CA SER A 8 -33.26 6.63 28.38
C SER A 8 -32.94 6.90 26.90
N GLY A 9 -31.72 7.39 26.63
CA GLY A 9 -31.16 7.46 25.29
C GLY A 9 -30.73 6.08 24.79
N ALA A 10 -31.43 5.54 23.79
CA ALA A 10 -31.07 4.29 23.14
C ALA A 10 -29.74 4.43 22.37
N ARG A 11 -28.67 3.79 22.86
CA ARG A 11 -27.43 3.59 22.10
C ARG A 11 -27.71 2.62 20.95
N LEU A 12 -27.58 3.09 19.70
CA LEU A 12 -27.51 2.21 18.54
C LEU A 12 -26.25 1.33 18.63
N ARG A 13 -26.48 0.03 18.81
CA ARG A 13 -25.47 -1.02 18.85
C ARG A 13 -25.00 -1.28 17.41
N LEU A 14 -23.78 -0.85 17.07
CA LEU A 14 -23.15 -1.19 15.78
C LEU A 14 -22.98 -2.72 15.72
N GLN A 15 -23.58 -3.36 14.72
CA GLN A 15 -23.46 -4.80 14.49
C GLN A 15 -22.12 -5.11 13.82
N ALA A 16 -21.35 -6.04 14.40
CA ALA A 16 -19.98 -6.39 14.01
C ALA A 16 -19.86 -7.33 12.79
N ASN A 17 -20.94 -7.51 12.01
CA ASN A 17 -21.02 -8.51 10.94
C ASN A 17 -21.12 -7.89 9.53
N THR A 18 -20.38 -6.82 9.26
CA THR A 18 -20.19 -6.39 7.87
C THR A 18 -19.13 -7.26 7.21
N PRO A 19 -19.43 -7.98 6.11
CA PRO A 19 -18.43 -8.72 5.36
C PRO A 19 -17.31 -7.78 4.91
N ALA A 20 -16.06 -8.23 5.05
CA ALA A 20 -14.90 -7.49 4.56
C ALA A 20 -15.09 -7.17 3.07
N PHE A 21 -14.90 -5.91 2.71
CA PHE A 21 -15.01 -5.43 1.33
C PHE A 21 -14.09 -6.25 0.42
N THR A 22 -14.69 -7.09 -0.43
CA THR A 22 -14.02 -7.75 -1.54
C THR A 22 -14.34 -6.98 -2.82
N PRO A 23 -13.42 -6.15 -3.34
CA PRO A 23 -13.63 -5.51 -4.63
C PRO A 23 -13.59 -6.58 -5.74
N MET A 24 -14.75 -7.04 -6.19
CA MET A 24 -14.87 -7.81 -7.43
C MET A 24 -14.72 -6.87 -8.63
N ALA A 25 -13.48 -6.51 -8.95
CA ALA A 25 -13.17 -5.96 -10.27
C ALA A 25 -13.30 -7.08 -11.32
N PRO A 26 -13.88 -6.82 -12.51
CA PRO A 26 -13.81 -7.77 -13.61
C PRO A 26 -12.35 -8.12 -13.90
N PRO A 27 -12.02 -9.37 -14.26
CA PRO A 27 -10.64 -9.77 -14.47
C PRO A 27 -10.01 -8.86 -15.55
N PRO A 28 -8.88 -8.21 -15.25
CA PRO A 28 -8.23 -7.33 -16.21
C PRO A 28 -7.91 -8.11 -17.49
N SER A 29 -7.99 -7.45 -18.65
CA SER A 29 -7.48 -8.04 -19.88
C SER A 29 -5.98 -8.36 -19.71
N ASN A 30 -5.52 -9.49 -20.25
CA ASN A 30 -4.13 -9.96 -20.11
C ASN A 30 -3.11 -8.86 -20.51
N ARG A 31 -3.42 -8.06 -21.54
CA ARG A 31 -2.57 -6.92 -21.98
C ARG A 31 -2.46 -5.79 -20.94
N ALA A 32 -3.58 -5.39 -20.32
CA ALA A 32 -3.56 -4.35 -19.28
C ALA A 32 -2.76 -4.83 -18.06
N SER A 33 -2.92 -6.10 -17.70
CA SER A 33 -2.15 -6.75 -16.64
C SER A 33 -0.64 -6.72 -16.93
N ASN A 34 -0.21 -7.07 -18.14
CA ASN A 34 1.22 -7.07 -18.49
C ASN A 34 1.85 -5.67 -18.46
N LYS A 35 1.14 -4.65 -18.97
CA LYS A 35 1.61 -3.25 -18.90
C LYS A 35 1.75 -2.80 -17.45
N PHE A 36 0.76 -3.13 -16.61
CA PHE A 36 0.79 -2.81 -15.19
C PHE A 36 1.95 -3.50 -14.45
N SER A 37 2.14 -4.81 -14.66
CA SER A 37 3.26 -5.55 -14.07
C SER A 37 4.61 -4.95 -14.43
N ARG A 38 4.79 -4.51 -15.68
CA ARG A 38 6.02 -3.82 -16.10
C ARG A 38 6.19 -2.47 -15.40
N ASN A 39 5.13 -1.69 -15.25
CA ASN A 39 5.18 -0.40 -14.56
C ASN A 39 5.52 -0.57 -13.07
N ILE A 40 4.92 -1.55 -12.39
CA ILE A 40 5.29 -1.89 -11.01
C ILE A 40 6.74 -2.36 -10.95
N GLY A 41 7.19 -3.20 -11.89
CA GLY A 41 8.58 -3.63 -11.97
C GLY A 41 9.57 -2.46 -12.03
N GLY A 42 9.23 -1.40 -12.78
CA GLY A 42 9.99 -0.15 -12.79
C GLY A 42 10.03 0.53 -11.41
N VAL A 43 8.88 0.67 -10.74
CA VAL A 43 8.82 1.24 -9.37
C VAL A 43 9.64 0.41 -8.39
N VAL A 44 9.52 -0.91 -8.42
CA VAL A 44 10.28 -1.83 -7.54
C VAL A 44 11.78 -1.74 -7.81
N SER A 45 12.18 -1.64 -9.08
CA SER A 45 13.59 -1.46 -9.44
C SER A 45 14.16 -0.15 -8.91
N THR A 46 13.42 0.96 -9.03
CA THR A 46 13.85 2.25 -8.47
C THR A 46 13.90 2.21 -6.95
N LEU A 47 12.90 1.57 -6.32
CA LEU A 47 12.84 1.40 -4.87
C LEU A 47 14.03 0.61 -4.34
N LYS A 48 14.38 -0.52 -5.00
CA LYS A 48 15.59 -1.31 -4.70
C LYS A 48 16.83 -0.43 -4.78
N ALA A 49 17.03 0.32 -5.86
CA ALA A 49 18.20 1.18 -6.03
C ALA A 49 18.30 2.26 -4.94
N SER A 50 17.19 2.90 -4.55
CA SER A 50 17.18 3.88 -3.44
C SER A 50 17.54 3.24 -2.10
N LEU A 51 17.10 2.00 -1.87
CA LEU A 51 17.40 1.27 -0.63
C LEU A 51 18.84 0.77 -0.58
N GLU A 52 19.40 0.32 -1.71
CA GLU A 52 20.81 -0.08 -1.82
C GLU A 52 21.78 1.10 -1.70
N ALA A 53 21.34 2.31 -2.07
CA ALA A 53 22.10 3.54 -1.84
C ALA A 53 22.08 4.00 -0.37
N CYS A 54 21.29 3.36 0.49
CA CYS A 54 21.21 3.70 1.91
C CYS A 54 22.41 3.11 2.69
N PRO A 55 23.18 3.90 3.46
CA PRO A 55 24.35 3.40 4.18
C PRO A 55 24.10 2.31 5.22
N MET A 56 22.86 2.15 5.68
CA MET A 56 22.46 1.14 6.68
C MET A 56 22.06 -0.19 6.02
N THR A 57 21.88 -0.19 4.70
CA THR A 57 21.46 -1.38 3.95
C THR A 57 22.70 -2.15 3.53
N GLN A 58 22.77 -3.43 3.90
CA GLN A 58 23.82 -4.33 3.44
C GLN A 58 23.50 -4.85 2.03
N TRP A 59 22.27 -5.34 1.82
CA TRP A 59 21.74 -5.69 0.50
C TRP A 59 20.21 -5.70 0.50
N VAL A 60 19.62 -5.74 -0.70
CA VAL A 60 18.17 -5.83 -0.89
C VAL A 60 17.83 -7.03 -1.75
N GLU A 61 17.06 -7.96 -1.21
CA GLU A 61 16.47 -9.07 -1.96
C GLU A 61 15.09 -8.65 -2.48
N VAL A 62 14.81 -8.98 -3.75
CA VAL A 62 13.51 -8.71 -4.37
C VAL A 62 12.91 -10.03 -4.82
N SER A 63 11.70 -10.31 -4.38
CA SER A 63 10.91 -11.44 -4.82
C SER A 63 9.55 -10.99 -5.35
N SER A 64 9.04 -11.69 -6.36
CA SER A 64 7.67 -11.53 -6.84
C SER A 64 6.84 -12.71 -6.34
N VAL A 65 5.64 -12.40 -5.87
CA VAL A 65 4.60 -13.37 -5.51
C VAL A 65 3.39 -13.13 -6.41
N ALA A 66 2.44 -14.07 -6.47
CA ALA A 66 1.31 -14.02 -7.41
C ALA A 66 0.51 -12.71 -7.39
N GLN A 67 0.52 -11.95 -6.29
CA GLN A 67 -0.24 -10.70 -6.14
C GLN A 67 0.61 -9.45 -5.84
N GLY A 68 1.94 -9.54 -5.96
CA GLY A 68 2.78 -8.40 -5.64
C GLY A 68 4.27 -8.67 -5.57
N TRP A 69 4.97 -7.72 -4.95
CA TRP A 69 6.41 -7.73 -4.79
C TRP A 69 6.78 -7.57 -3.33
N THR A 70 7.85 -8.26 -2.92
CA THR A 70 8.44 -8.11 -1.59
C THR A 70 9.89 -7.70 -1.73
N LEU A 71 10.27 -6.63 -1.02
CA LEU A 71 11.64 -6.18 -0.87
C LEU A 71 12.08 -6.47 0.57
N SER A 72 13.03 -7.39 0.71
CA SER A 72 13.68 -7.71 1.99
C SER A 72 14.98 -6.92 2.08
N VAL A 73 15.02 -5.95 2.99
CA VAL A 73 16.14 -5.03 3.19
C VAL A 73 16.95 -5.53 4.37
N HIS A 74 18.15 -6.03 4.10
CA HIS A 74 19.03 -6.56 5.14
C HIS A 74 19.86 -5.42 5.72
N VAL A 75 19.84 -5.27 7.05
CA VAL A 75 20.55 -4.22 7.78
C VAL A 75 21.45 -4.85 8.84
N GLY A 76 22.53 -4.16 9.23
CA GLY A 76 23.39 -4.60 10.33
C GLY A 76 22.65 -4.59 11.68
N ALA A 77 23.12 -5.40 12.64
CA ALA A 77 22.51 -5.48 13.98
C ALA A 77 22.58 -4.13 14.71
N GLU A 78 23.68 -3.40 14.51
CA GLU A 78 23.94 -2.04 14.99
C GLU A 78 22.97 -1.00 14.41
N ASP A 79 22.44 -1.25 13.21
CA ASP A 79 21.58 -0.34 12.47
C ASP A 79 20.08 -0.69 12.58
N LEU A 80 19.72 -1.80 13.24
CA LEU A 80 18.32 -2.17 13.48
C LEU A 80 17.52 -1.08 14.18
N ARG A 81 18.16 -0.30 15.06
CA ARG A 81 17.52 0.85 15.73
C ARG A 81 17.15 1.97 14.75
N LYS A 82 17.73 1.96 13.55
CA LYS A 82 17.48 2.92 12.47
C LYS A 82 16.57 2.33 11.37
N ALA A 83 15.95 1.18 11.60
CA ALA A 83 15.03 0.56 10.64
C ALA A 83 13.92 1.53 10.15
N GLU A 84 13.39 2.37 11.03
CA GLU A 84 12.39 3.39 10.65
C GLU A 84 12.90 4.39 9.62
N TYR A 85 14.20 4.72 9.64
CA TYR A 85 14.80 5.59 8.62
C TYR A 85 14.86 4.90 7.26
N VAL A 86 15.22 3.62 7.22
CA VAL A 86 15.21 2.81 5.99
C VAL A 86 13.78 2.71 5.43
N LEU A 87 12.79 2.45 6.29
CA LEU A 87 11.39 2.42 5.90
C LEU A 87 10.87 3.79 5.43
N LYS A 88 11.36 4.89 6.02
CA LYS A 88 11.05 6.24 5.57
C LYS A 88 11.54 6.48 4.13
N ILE A 89 12.79 6.13 3.82
CA ILE A 89 13.33 6.20 2.44
C ILE A 89 12.43 5.43 1.49
N ALA A 90 12.07 4.19 1.84
CA ALA A 90 11.20 3.38 1.00
C ALA A 90 9.84 4.04 0.72
N LYS A 91 9.19 4.58 1.74
CA LYS A 91 7.89 5.27 1.60
C LYS A 91 8.00 6.51 0.71
N GLU A 92 9.02 7.33 0.93
CA GLU A 92 9.28 8.55 0.16
C GLU A 92 9.57 8.23 -1.31
N THR A 93 10.43 7.24 -1.57
CA THR A 93 10.72 6.77 -2.93
C THR A 93 9.46 6.23 -3.62
N LEU A 94 8.64 5.42 -2.94
CA LEU A 94 7.41 4.88 -3.52
C LEU A 94 6.44 6.00 -3.91
N LEU A 95 6.24 6.99 -3.05
CA LEU A 95 5.42 8.16 -3.36
C LEU A 95 6.01 8.96 -4.53
N TRP A 96 7.32 9.20 -4.51
CA TRP A 96 8.00 9.92 -5.59
C TRP A 96 7.83 9.22 -6.95
N CYS A 97 8.06 7.90 -7.01
CA CYS A 97 7.89 7.10 -8.22
C CYS A 97 6.47 7.20 -8.80
N THR A 98 5.44 7.18 -7.96
CA THR A 98 4.04 7.27 -8.42
C THR A 98 3.57 8.69 -8.75
N LYS A 99 4.28 9.70 -8.25
CA LYS A 99 4.09 11.10 -8.67
C LYS A 99 4.70 11.35 -10.06
N THR A 100 5.87 10.77 -10.33
CA THR A 100 6.56 10.91 -11.62
C THR A 100 6.04 9.96 -12.69
N ASN A 101 5.46 8.82 -12.31
CA ASN A 101 4.85 7.85 -13.20
C ASN A 101 3.31 7.93 -13.16
N SER A 102 2.69 8.53 -14.17
CA SER A 102 1.23 8.67 -14.23
C SER A 102 0.47 7.35 -14.42
N ALA A 103 1.15 6.24 -14.74
CA ALA A 103 0.50 4.96 -15.03
C ALA A 103 0.21 4.11 -13.77
N VAL A 104 0.77 4.46 -12.62
CA VAL A 104 0.57 3.77 -11.34
C VAL A 104 0.46 4.77 -10.20
N LYS A 105 -0.45 4.55 -9.26
CA LYS A 105 -0.64 5.41 -8.08
C LYS A 105 -0.65 4.57 -6.80
N VAL A 106 -0.15 5.15 -5.71
CA VAL A 106 -0.34 4.57 -4.38
C VAL A 106 -1.80 4.74 -3.99
N MET A 107 -2.45 3.64 -3.61
CA MET A 107 -3.82 3.65 -3.12
C MET A 107 -3.87 4.19 -1.70
N GLY A 108 -4.84 5.05 -1.40
CA GLY A 108 -5.01 5.66 -0.09
C GLY A 108 -4.03 6.79 0.21
N GLU A 109 -3.44 7.44 -0.81
CA GLU A 109 -2.42 8.50 -0.64
C GLU A 109 -2.86 9.62 0.33
N TYR A 110 -4.16 9.94 0.39
CA TYR A 110 -4.71 10.99 1.27
C TYR A 110 -5.20 10.48 2.63
N MET A 111 -5.02 9.19 2.92
CA MET A 111 -5.44 8.55 4.16
C MET A 111 -4.24 7.82 4.78
N THR A 112 -4.25 6.49 4.75
CA THR A 112 -3.18 5.63 5.27
C THR A 112 -2.64 4.76 4.14
N PRO A 113 -1.77 5.29 3.26
CA PRO A 113 -1.29 4.57 2.07
C PRO A 113 -0.37 3.39 2.40
N PHE A 114 0.19 3.38 3.60
CA PHE A 114 1.11 2.36 4.09
C PHE A 114 0.48 1.61 5.24
N LEU A 115 0.19 0.33 5.03
CA LEU A 115 -0.28 -0.57 6.06
C LEU A 115 0.95 -1.08 6.83
N PRO A 116 1.10 -0.77 8.14
CA PRO A 116 2.22 -1.28 8.93
C PRO A 116 2.21 -2.81 8.98
N ARG A 117 3.40 -3.40 9.00
CA ARG A 117 3.64 -4.85 9.12
C ARG A 117 4.75 -5.08 10.15
N PRO A 118 4.86 -6.29 10.74
CA PRO A 118 6.04 -6.64 11.52
C PRO A 118 7.30 -6.37 10.68
N ASN A 119 8.19 -5.53 11.22
CA ASN A 119 9.44 -5.12 10.59
C ASN A 119 9.27 -4.40 9.24
N GLY A 120 8.15 -3.74 8.95
CA GLY A 120 8.01 -3.05 7.67
C GLY A 120 6.63 -2.49 7.36
N PHE A 121 6.31 -2.43 6.07
CA PHE A 121 4.99 -2.00 5.61
C PHE A 121 4.58 -2.67 4.30
N MET A 122 3.31 -2.53 3.96
CA MET A 122 2.74 -2.87 2.67
C MET A 122 2.05 -1.65 2.08
N ALA A 123 2.22 -1.42 0.78
CA ALA A 123 1.48 -0.43 0.00
C ALA A 123 0.73 -1.13 -1.13
N THR A 124 -0.45 -0.63 -1.46
CA THR A 124 -1.19 -1.10 -2.65
C THR A 124 -1.00 -0.09 -3.78
N LEU A 125 -0.62 -0.56 -4.95
CA LEU A 125 -0.51 0.23 -6.17
C LEU A 125 -1.70 -0.08 -7.07
N GLY A 126 -2.31 0.96 -7.63
CA GLY A 126 -3.38 0.85 -8.63
C GLY A 126 -2.91 1.33 -9.99
N ALA A 127 -3.25 0.61 -11.05
CA ALA A 127 -3.02 1.08 -12.41
C ALA A 127 -3.91 2.28 -12.72
N VAL A 128 -3.37 3.26 -13.44
CA VAL A 128 -4.14 4.38 -13.98
C VAL A 128 -4.13 4.29 -15.50
N SER A 129 -5.32 4.28 -16.12
CA SER A 129 -5.46 4.28 -17.58
C SER A 129 -5.49 5.69 -18.15
N ASP A 130 -6.30 6.56 -17.53
CA ASP A 130 -6.45 7.98 -17.87
C ASP A 130 -6.64 8.77 -16.57
N GLU A 131 -5.63 9.57 -16.21
CA GLU A 131 -5.63 10.34 -14.97
C GLU A 131 -6.74 11.40 -14.94
N SER A 132 -7.16 11.93 -16.10
CA SER A 132 -8.25 12.92 -16.19
C SER A 132 -9.63 12.31 -15.89
N LYS A 133 -9.75 10.99 -15.97
CA LYS A 133 -10.98 10.24 -15.70
C LYS A 133 -10.88 9.41 -14.42
N ALA A 134 -9.76 9.47 -13.70
CA ALA A 134 -9.53 8.69 -12.50
C ALA A 134 -10.48 9.10 -11.36
N CYS A 135 -10.96 8.12 -10.61
CA CYS A 135 -11.78 8.37 -9.42
C CYS A 135 -10.89 8.77 -8.24
N TYR A 136 -10.79 10.07 -7.94
CA TYR A 136 -10.01 10.57 -6.81
C TYR A 136 -10.36 9.94 -5.45
N ASP A 137 -11.62 9.54 -5.23
CA ASP A 137 -11.97 8.79 -4.02
C ASP A 137 -11.28 7.42 -3.98
N ALA A 138 -11.30 6.66 -5.09
CA ALA A 138 -10.74 5.32 -5.14
C ALA A 138 -9.22 5.36 -4.94
N TYR A 139 -8.52 6.23 -5.67
CA TYR A 139 -7.05 6.35 -5.54
C TYR A 139 -6.65 7.05 -4.24
N GLY A 140 -7.28 8.16 -3.89
CA GLY A 140 -6.90 8.98 -2.74
C GLY A 140 -7.27 8.38 -1.39
N LYS A 141 -8.44 7.71 -1.27
CA LYS A 141 -8.90 7.10 -0.01
C LYS A 141 -8.70 5.59 0.04
N GLY A 142 -8.38 4.97 -1.09
CA GLY A 142 -8.32 3.51 -1.25
C GLY A 142 -9.69 2.86 -1.51
N PHE A 143 -10.79 3.63 -1.48
CA PHE A 143 -12.14 3.12 -1.73
C PHE A 143 -13.08 4.20 -2.29
N CYS A 144 -14.09 3.78 -3.04
CA CYS A 144 -15.13 4.66 -3.58
C CYS A 144 -16.51 4.18 -3.12
N ARG A 145 -17.25 5.03 -2.40
CA ARG A 145 -18.60 4.72 -1.89
C ARG A 145 -19.64 4.50 -2.99
N ARG A 146 -19.38 4.98 -4.21
CA ARG A 146 -20.27 4.80 -5.37
C ARG A 146 -20.15 3.41 -6.01
N GLY A 147 -19.12 2.63 -5.65
CA GLY A 147 -18.91 1.28 -6.18
C GLY A 147 -18.96 1.25 -7.71
N HIS A 148 -19.78 0.35 -8.26
CA HIS A 148 -19.97 0.18 -9.70
C HIS A 148 -20.76 1.31 -10.37
N SER A 149 -21.49 2.12 -9.60
CA SER A 149 -22.21 3.30 -10.12
C SER A 149 -21.32 4.53 -10.22
N CYS A 150 -20.02 4.41 -9.95
CA CYS A 150 -19.08 5.51 -10.10
C CYS A 150 -18.86 5.81 -11.58
N ARG A 151 -19.12 7.05 -12.00
CA ARG A 151 -18.83 7.53 -13.36
C ARG A 151 -17.33 7.70 -13.67
N TRP A 152 -16.48 7.63 -12.65
CA TRP A 152 -15.03 7.81 -12.75
C TRP A 152 -14.32 6.45 -12.76
N GLN A 153 -13.16 6.38 -13.41
CA GLN A 153 -12.40 5.15 -13.57
C GLN A 153 -11.74 4.73 -12.26
N HIS A 154 -12.07 3.52 -11.82
CA HIS A 154 -11.35 2.82 -10.75
C HIS A 154 -10.11 2.11 -11.34
N PRO A 155 -9.12 1.74 -10.51
CA PRO A 155 -7.98 0.96 -11.00
C PRO A 155 -8.45 -0.33 -11.66
N PRO A 156 -8.10 -0.60 -12.93
CA PRO A 156 -8.47 -1.85 -13.60
C PRO A 156 -7.66 -3.04 -13.08
N CYS A 157 -6.52 -2.78 -12.44
CA CYS A 157 -5.68 -3.76 -11.76
C CYS A 157 -4.98 -3.11 -10.57
N MET A 158 -4.67 -3.94 -9.58
CA MET A 158 -3.98 -3.56 -8.35
C MET A 158 -2.93 -4.61 -8.02
N GLY A 159 -1.88 -4.20 -7.31
CA GLY A 159 -0.83 -5.08 -6.84
C GLY A 159 -0.20 -4.52 -5.57
N SER A 160 0.34 -5.38 -4.71
CA SER A 160 0.99 -4.94 -3.47
C SER A 160 2.50 -4.83 -3.63
N VAL A 161 3.10 -3.86 -2.95
CA VAL A 161 4.53 -3.79 -2.69
C VAL A 161 4.72 -3.86 -1.18
N GLN A 162 5.46 -4.87 -0.73
CA GLN A 162 5.82 -5.06 0.67
C GLN A 162 7.30 -4.76 0.84
N VAL A 163 7.64 -4.00 1.89
CA VAL A 163 9.03 -3.71 2.27
C VAL A 163 9.23 -4.18 3.70
N LEU A 164 10.23 -5.02 3.92
CA LEU A 164 10.57 -5.61 5.20
C LEU A 164 12.03 -5.34 5.52
N VAL A 165 12.32 -4.94 6.75
CA VAL A 165 13.67 -4.89 7.30
C VAL A 165 13.98 -6.23 7.95
N VAL A 166 15.09 -6.84 7.54
CA VAL A 166 15.53 -8.16 7.99
C VAL A 166 16.79 -7.98 8.81
N ALA A 167 16.73 -8.43 10.06
CA ALA A 167 17.89 -8.52 10.95
C ALA A 167 18.86 -9.61 10.47
N PRO A 168 20.16 -9.49 10.77
CA PRO A 168 21.09 -10.57 10.49
C PRO A 168 20.72 -11.80 11.35
N PRO A 169 21.00 -13.02 10.86
CA PRO A 169 20.79 -14.22 11.66
C PRO A 169 21.60 -14.10 12.97
N VAL A 170 20.97 -14.43 14.09
CA VAL A 170 21.67 -14.54 15.38
C VAL A 170 22.49 -15.82 15.29
N GLU A 171 23.80 -15.69 15.07
CA GLU A 171 24.72 -16.83 15.22
C GLU A 171 24.70 -17.24 16.70
N SER A 172 24.03 -18.35 17.00
CA SER A 172 24.09 -18.99 18.30
C SER A 172 25.52 -19.45 18.55
N ARG A 173 26.22 -18.68 19.39
CA ARG A 173 27.55 -19.01 19.91
C ARG A 173 27.51 -20.23 20.83
#